data_AF-A0A521JZW4-F1
#
_entry.id   AF-A0A521JZW4-F1
#
_cell.length_a   1.000
_cell.length_b   1.000
_cell.length_c   1.000
_cell.angle_alpha   90.00
_cell.angle_beta   90.00
_cell.angle_gamma   90.00
#
_symmetry.space_group_name_H-M   'P 1'
#
loop_
_entity.id
_entity.type
_entity.pdbx_description
1 polymer ?
#
loop_
_entity_poly.entity_id
_entity_poly.type
_entity_poly.pdbx_seq_one_letter_code
_entity_poly.pdbx_strand_id
1 'polypeptide(L)'
;MPHVTLPDVFPYLLAILGLLLLWQLHDIQVRAGRIKVASAMDRSGIRWFLHVTPMDTHACVACRTANGMAFLPSIVATKKFRPSAQTCTNAAGCRCLLVGLSGSWPEAERVLAQLKAGGGRVRLSPEQIQKLLAEAQAKGAGIAADQVSVGMLFALQAEGRQPQAAIDAYRQVLDQAKKERDVPLLVPTYLRLADLLERTGQQADALEVTDRFLSAYSGKPGVPQPAHAPTEDQRTFMSLRKTRLMAVARR
;
A
#
# COMPACT_ATOMS: atom_id res chain seq x y z
N MET A 1 65.71 -17.13 -11.14
CA MET A 1 64.60 -16.15 -11.25
C MET A 1 63.72 -16.37 -10.03
N PRO A 2 63.56 -15.38 -9.12
CA PRO A 2 62.74 -15.58 -7.92
C PRO A 2 61.26 -15.70 -8.31
N HIS A 3 60.65 -16.84 -7.98
CA HIS A 3 59.21 -17.07 -8.13
C HIS A 3 58.49 -16.33 -7.00
N VAL A 4 57.79 -15.25 -7.31
CA VAL A 4 56.95 -14.54 -6.34
C VAL A 4 55.64 -15.30 -6.21
N THR A 5 55.49 -16.05 -5.12
CA THR A 5 54.22 -16.68 -4.73
C THR A 5 53.36 -15.63 -4.04
N LEU A 6 52.39 -15.08 -4.76
CA LEU A 6 51.39 -14.19 -4.17
C LEU A 6 50.47 -15.01 -3.26
N PRO A 7 50.18 -14.56 -2.03
CA PRO A 7 49.26 -15.24 -1.13
C PRO A 7 47.85 -15.32 -1.73
N ASP A 8 47.17 -16.46 -1.59
CA ASP A 8 45.81 -16.70 -2.12
C ASP A 8 44.75 -15.71 -1.63
N VAL A 9 45.03 -14.96 -0.56
CA VAL A 9 44.14 -13.94 0.01
C VAL A 9 44.16 -12.62 -0.79
N PHE A 10 45.22 -12.39 -1.57
CA PHE A 10 45.42 -11.17 -2.33
C PHE A 10 44.29 -10.83 -3.33
N PRO A 11 43.76 -11.78 -4.14
CA PRO A 11 42.61 -11.50 -5.02
C PRO A 11 41.34 -11.09 -4.26
N TYR A 12 41.10 -11.65 -3.07
CA TYR A 12 39.95 -11.29 -2.24
C TYR A 12 40.09 -9.88 -1.66
N LEU A 13 41.29 -9.51 -1.20
CA LEU A 13 41.55 -8.15 -0.73
C LEU A 13 41.37 -7.13 -1.85
N LEU A 14 41.84 -7.43 -3.06
CA LEU A 14 41.63 -6.58 -4.24
C LEU A 14 40.14 -6.45 -4.59
N ALA A 15 39.36 -7.54 -4.51
CA ALA A 15 37.93 -7.51 -4.75
C ALA A 15 37.18 -6.64 -3.71
N ILE A 16 37.52 -6.78 -2.43
CA ILE A 16 36.97 -5.95 -1.34
C ILE A 16 37.33 -4.48 -1.56
N LEU A 17 38.59 -4.19 -1.89
CA LEU A 17 39.06 -2.82 -2.15
C LEU A 17 38.35 -2.23 -3.37
N GLY A 18 38.11 -3.03 -4.42
CA GLY A 18 37.32 -2.66 -5.59
C GLY A 18 35.87 -2.33 -5.24
N LEU A 19 35.21 -3.15 -4.41
CA LEU A 19 33.85 -2.88 -3.93
C LEU A 19 33.76 -1.60 -3.10
N LEU A 20 34.72 -1.36 -2.20
CA LEU A 20 34.80 -0.16 -1.39
C LEU A 20 35.03 1.10 -2.25
N LEU A 21 35.90 1.02 -3.27
CA LEU A 21 36.10 2.07 -4.26
C LEU A 21 34.84 2.35 -5.07
N LEU A 22 34.11 1.31 -5.49
CA LEU A 22 32.86 1.45 -6.22
C LEU A 22 31.80 2.17 -5.37
N TRP A 23 31.74 1.83 -4.09
CA TRP A 23 30.84 2.47 -3.12
C TRP A 23 31.21 3.95 -2.85
N GLN A 24 32.50 4.25 -2.69
CA GLN A 24 33.00 5.62 -2.57
C GLN A 24 32.71 6.44 -3.84
N LEU A 25 32.92 5.87 -5.02
CA LEU A 25 32.62 6.53 -6.29
C LEU A 25 31.12 6.81 -6.42
N HIS A 26 30.27 5.86 -6.02
CA HIS A 26 28.83 6.05 -5.95
C HIS A 26 28.46 7.20 -4.98
N ASP A 27 29.04 7.25 -3.79
CA ASP A 27 28.76 8.33 -2.81
C ASP A 27 29.20 9.71 -3.33
N ILE A 28 30.34 9.79 -4.00
CA ILE A 28 30.81 11.03 -4.65
C ILE A 28 29.86 11.45 -5.78
N GLN A 29 29.40 10.53 -6.63
CA GLN A 29 28.44 10.81 -7.71
C GLN A 29 27.06 11.25 -7.18
N VAL A 30 26.67 10.73 -6.03
CA VAL A 30 25.48 11.13 -5.28
C VAL A 30 25.62 12.55 -4.72
N ARG A 31 26.73 12.87 -4.04
CA ARG A 31 27.00 14.23 -3.53
C ARG A 31 27.16 15.26 -4.64
N ALA A 32 27.70 14.85 -5.78
CA ALA A 32 27.82 15.67 -6.98
C ALA A 32 26.47 15.90 -7.70
N GLY A 33 25.37 15.33 -7.21
CA GLY A 33 24.02 15.51 -7.76
C GLY A 33 23.79 14.85 -9.13
N ARG A 34 24.77 14.07 -9.63
CA ARG A 34 24.68 13.34 -10.91
C ARG A 34 23.85 12.07 -10.78
N ILE A 35 23.77 11.52 -9.56
CA ILE A 35 22.85 10.46 -9.17
C ILE A 35 21.90 11.06 -8.14
N LYS A 36 20.61 11.20 -8.47
CA LYS A 36 19.60 11.61 -7.49
C LYS A 36 19.57 10.55 -6.39
N VAL A 37 19.84 10.95 -5.15
CA VAL A 37 19.57 10.12 -3.98
C VAL A 37 18.12 9.67 -4.10
N ALA A 38 17.94 8.37 -4.29
CA ALA A 38 16.66 7.70 -4.19
C ALA A 38 15.95 8.23 -2.93
N SER A 39 14.87 8.99 -3.13
CA SER A 39 14.02 9.43 -2.02
C SER A 39 13.57 8.21 -1.20
N ALA A 40 13.11 8.38 0.03
CA ALA A 40 12.50 7.27 0.77
C ALA A 40 11.38 6.56 -0.05
N MET A 41 10.79 7.28 -1.01
CA MET A 41 9.84 6.74 -1.99
C MET A 41 10.50 5.87 -3.08
N ASP A 42 11.71 6.18 -3.53
CA ASP A 42 12.47 5.32 -4.45
C ASP A 42 12.93 4.01 -3.77
N ARG A 43 13.16 4.01 -2.44
CA ARG A 43 13.43 2.78 -1.68
C ARG A 43 12.19 1.87 -1.57
N SER A 44 10.99 2.42 -1.66
CA SER A 44 9.73 1.66 -1.56
C SER A 44 9.39 0.86 -2.84
N GLY A 45 10.04 1.16 -3.97
CA GLY A 45 9.73 0.58 -5.27
C GLY A 45 8.40 1.05 -5.87
N ILE A 46 7.69 1.98 -5.23
CA ILE A 46 6.42 2.55 -5.72
C ILE A 46 6.72 3.56 -6.84
N ARG A 47 6.18 3.32 -8.03
CA ARG A 47 6.38 4.16 -9.24
C ARG A 47 5.20 5.07 -9.53
N TRP A 48 4.02 4.76 -9.00
CA TRP A 48 2.82 5.58 -9.11
C TRP A 48 1.78 5.17 -8.06
N PHE A 49 0.77 6.01 -7.87
CA PHE A 49 -0.31 5.79 -6.91
C PHE A 49 -1.67 5.83 -7.60
N LEU A 50 -2.61 5.02 -7.12
CA LEU A 50 -4.01 5.03 -7.55
C LEU A 50 -4.91 5.41 -6.38
N HIS A 51 -5.70 6.47 -6.53
CA HIS A 51 -6.76 6.81 -5.60
C HIS A 51 -8.01 6.00 -5.93
N VAL A 52 -8.45 5.21 -4.95
CA VAL A 52 -9.60 4.32 -5.05
C VAL A 52 -10.61 4.60 -3.96
N THR A 53 -11.87 4.54 -4.36
CA THR A 53 -13.03 4.59 -3.48
C THR A 53 -13.62 3.18 -3.40
N PRO A 54 -13.93 2.68 -2.19
CA PRO A 54 -14.63 1.42 -2.06
C PRO A 54 -15.94 1.44 -2.85
N MET A 55 -16.23 0.38 -3.58
CA MET A 55 -17.45 0.25 -4.38
C MET A 55 -18.64 -0.15 -3.50
N ASP A 56 -18.98 0.69 -2.52
CA ASP A 56 -20.16 0.53 -1.68
C ASP A 56 -21.12 1.73 -1.76
N THR A 57 -22.29 1.60 -1.16
CA THR A 57 -23.34 2.64 -1.19
C THR A 57 -22.97 3.88 -0.35
N HIS A 58 -22.05 3.73 0.61
CA HIS A 58 -21.70 4.74 1.61
C HIS A 58 -20.61 5.74 1.16
N ALA A 59 -20.07 5.61 -0.07
CA ALA A 59 -19.13 6.58 -0.60
C ALA A 59 -19.81 7.91 -0.92
N CYS A 60 -19.24 9.05 -0.51
CA CYS A 60 -19.82 10.35 -0.88
C CYS A 60 -19.52 10.72 -2.35
N VAL A 61 -20.26 11.69 -2.90
CA VAL A 61 -20.08 12.16 -4.29
C VAL A 61 -18.65 12.60 -4.57
N ALA A 62 -18.02 13.34 -3.65
CA ALA A 62 -16.64 13.80 -3.78
C ALA A 62 -15.65 12.63 -3.93
N CYS A 63 -15.85 11.55 -3.16
CA CYS A 63 -15.06 10.33 -3.26
C CYS A 63 -15.28 9.63 -4.61
N ARG A 64 -16.54 9.40 -4.99
CA ARG A 64 -16.89 8.75 -6.28
C ARG A 64 -16.31 9.51 -7.48
N THR A 65 -16.33 10.83 -7.45
CA THR A 65 -15.77 11.67 -8.51
C THR A 65 -14.25 11.54 -8.62
N ALA A 66 -13.56 11.38 -7.48
CA ALA A 66 -12.11 11.20 -7.46
C ALA A 66 -11.65 9.75 -7.65
N ASN A 67 -12.57 8.79 -7.72
CA ASN A 67 -12.22 7.39 -7.95
C ASN A 67 -11.48 7.21 -9.30
N GLY A 68 -10.39 6.43 -9.27
CA GLY A 68 -9.59 6.14 -10.46
C GLY A 68 -8.54 7.20 -10.80
N MET A 69 -8.39 8.24 -9.97
CA MET A 69 -7.32 9.22 -10.17
C MET A 69 -5.95 8.61 -9.84
N ALA A 70 -5.05 8.59 -10.81
CA ALA A 70 -3.69 8.12 -10.65
C ALA A 70 -2.68 9.28 -10.64
N PHE A 71 -1.59 9.10 -9.91
CA PHE A 71 -0.61 10.15 -9.63
C PHE A 71 0.83 9.63 -9.65
N LEU A 72 1.76 10.43 -10.16
CA LEU A 72 3.19 10.19 -9.94
C LEU A 72 3.60 10.54 -8.50
N PRO A 73 4.65 9.87 -7.96
CA PRO A 73 5.25 10.19 -6.66
C PRO A 73 5.54 11.68 -6.44
N SER A 74 6.04 12.36 -7.48
CA SER A 74 6.36 13.79 -7.45
C SER A 74 5.16 14.68 -7.15
N ILE A 75 3.95 14.26 -7.54
CA ILE A 75 2.70 14.97 -7.25
C ILE A 75 2.24 14.71 -5.81
N VAL A 76 2.34 13.45 -5.38
CA VAL A 76 1.90 13.01 -4.04
C VAL A 76 2.78 13.61 -2.94
N ALA A 77 4.08 13.75 -3.19
CA ALA A 77 5.04 14.32 -2.24
C ALA A 77 4.86 15.83 -1.97
N THR A 78 3.96 16.52 -2.69
CA THR A 78 3.71 17.95 -2.47
C THR A 78 2.97 18.20 -1.15
N LYS A 79 3.37 19.23 -0.39
CA LYS A 79 2.82 19.53 0.96
C LYS A 79 1.29 19.69 1.02
N LYS A 80 0.65 20.04 -0.09
CA LYS A 80 -0.80 20.27 -0.19
C LYS A 80 -1.48 19.26 -1.12
N PHE A 81 -0.89 18.07 -1.30
CA PHE A 81 -1.48 17.04 -2.14
C PHE A 81 -2.90 16.72 -1.68
N ARG A 82 -3.84 16.76 -2.62
CA ARG A 82 -5.22 16.30 -2.44
C ARG A 82 -5.63 15.50 -3.67
N PRO A 83 -6.12 14.25 -3.50
CA PRO A 83 -6.54 13.43 -4.63
C PRO A 83 -7.88 13.91 -5.23
N SER A 84 -8.68 14.64 -4.46
CA SER A 84 -9.93 15.27 -4.90
C SER A 84 -9.87 16.78 -4.68
N ALA A 85 -10.50 17.53 -5.60
CA ALA A 85 -10.75 18.96 -5.41
C ALA A 85 -11.85 19.22 -4.37
N GLN A 86 -12.77 18.26 -4.18
CA GLN A 86 -13.87 18.35 -3.24
C GLN A 86 -13.52 17.67 -1.91
N THR A 87 -14.01 18.24 -0.81
CA THR A 87 -13.84 17.65 0.52
C THR A 87 -14.79 16.47 0.72
N CYS A 88 -14.33 15.41 1.37
CA CYS A 88 -15.18 14.27 1.73
C CYS A 88 -16.25 14.71 2.74
N THR A 89 -17.52 14.36 2.46
CA THR A 89 -18.68 14.70 3.32
C THR A 89 -19.16 13.53 4.17
N ASN A 90 -18.46 12.39 4.15
CA ASN A 90 -18.82 11.26 5.00
C ASN A 90 -18.52 11.58 6.47
N ALA A 91 -19.55 11.53 7.32
CA ALA A 91 -19.45 11.83 8.75
C ALA A 91 -18.52 10.86 9.50
N ALA A 92 -18.36 9.63 9.00
CA ALA A 92 -17.43 8.64 9.55
C ALA A 92 -15.99 8.82 9.01
N GLY A 93 -15.71 9.90 8.27
CA GLY A 93 -14.43 10.18 7.65
C GLY A 93 -14.28 9.59 6.23
N CYS A 94 -13.20 10.00 5.56
CA CYS A 94 -12.90 9.52 4.21
C CYS A 94 -12.45 8.06 4.24
N ARG A 95 -13.09 7.22 3.42
CA ARG A 95 -12.79 5.79 3.30
C ARG A 95 -12.01 5.44 2.03
N CYS A 96 -11.60 6.46 1.26
CA CYS A 96 -10.77 6.28 0.08
C CYS A 96 -9.33 6.00 0.46
N LEU A 97 -8.63 5.28 -0.41
CA LEU A 97 -7.22 4.96 -0.23
C LEU A 97 -6.40 5.42 -1.42
N LEU A 98 -5.14 5.73 -1.13
CA LEU A 98 -4.12 5.97 -2.13
C LEU A 98 -3.17 4.77 -2.13
N VAL A 99 -3.29 3.91 -3.13
CA VAL A 99 -2.54 2.64 -3.21
C VAL A 99 -1.34 2.81 -4.12
N GLY A 100 -0.14 2.54 -3.61
CA GLY A 100 1.11 2.61 -4.37
C GLY A 100 1.41 1.33 -5.14
N LEU A 101 1.84 1.47 -6.40
CA LEU A 101 2.17 0.38 -7.31
C LEU A 101 3.57 0.59 -7.91
N SER A 102 4.36 -0.47 -8.02
CA SER A 102 5.58 -0.49 -8.84
C SER A 102 5.23 -0.59 -10.33
N GLY A 103 4.15 -1.29 -10.66
CA GLY A 103 3.60 -1.38 -12.00
C GLY A 103 4.53 -2.07 -12.99
N SER A 104 5.06 -3.24 -12.62
CA SER A 104 5.98 -4.03 -13.45
C SER A 104 5.25 -5.01 -14.38
N TRP A 105 4.06 -4.66 -14.86
CA TRP A 105 3.29 -5.44 -15.83
C TRP A 105 2.66 -4.53 -16.91
N PRO A 106 2.35 -5.06 -18.11
CA PRO A 106 2.03 -4.24 -19.28
C PRO A 106 0.94 -3.19 -19.10
N GLU A 107 -0.21 -3.51 -18.48
CA GLU A 107 -1.25 -2.49 -18.22
C GLU A 107 -0.77 -1.39 -17.26
N ALA A 108 -0.05 -1.74 -16.19
CA ALA A 108 0.48 -0.72 -15.27
C ALA A 108 1.59 0.13 -15.91
N GLU A 109 2.40 -0.44 -16.79
CA GLU A 109 3.39 0.31 -17.57
C GLU A 109 2.72 1.27 -18.54
N ARG A 110 1.60 0.87 -19.16
CA ARG A 110 0.77 1.76 -19.99
C ARG A 110 0.21 2.93 -19.18
N VAL A 111 -0.31 2.68 -17.98
CA VAL A 111 -0.76 3.76 -17.08
C VAL A 111 0.40 4.68 -16.69
N LEU A 112 1.57 4.12 -16.37
CA LEU A 112 2.75 4.92 -16.02
C LEU A 112 3.23 5.78 -17.20
N ALA A 113 3.17 5.27 -18.42
CA ALA A 113 3.48 6.06 -19.62
C ALA A 113 2.50 7.21 -19.82
N GLN A 114 1.19 6.96 -19.65
CA GLN A 114 0.15 8.00 -19.69
C GLN A 114 0.37 9.06 -18.60
N LEU A 115 0.73 8.64 -17.39
CA LEU A 115 1.06 9.56 -16.29
C LEU A 115 2.24 10.47 -16.65
N LYS A 116 3.31 9.91 -17.23
CA LYS A 116 4.48 10.70 -17.65
C LYS A 116 4.12 11.70 -18.75
N ALA A 117 3.31 11.29 -19.73
CA ALA A 117 2.84 12.18 -20.79
C ALA A 117 1.86 13.25 -20.28
N GLY A 118 1.01 12.90 -19.31
CA GLY A 118 -0.04 13.75 -18.75
C GLY A 118 0.40 14.64 -17.58
N GLY A 119 1.69 14.95 -17.45
CA GLY A 119 2.18 15.84 -16.37
C GLY A 119 2.05 15.26 -14.96
N GLY A 120 1.97 13.93 -14.84
CA GLY A 120 1.95 13.20 -13.59
C GLY A 120 0.56 12.92 -13.01
N ARG A 121 -0.51 13.17 -13.77
CA ARG A 121 -1.90 12.88 -13.37
C ARG A 121 -2.67 12.26 -14.53
N VAL A 122 -3.47 11.24 -14.25
CA VAL A 122 -4.41 10.67 -15.22
C VAL A 122 -5.62 10.12 -14.49
N ARG A 123 -6.79 10.12 -15.13
CA ARG A 123 -7.99 9.48 -14.61
C ARG A 123 -8.22 8.17 -15.35
N LEU A 124 -8.27 7.07 -14.60
CA LEU A 124 -8.64 5.77 -15.13
C LEU A 124 -10.16 5.58 -15.06
N SER A 125 -10.73 5.07 -16.14
CA SER A 125 -12.12 4.62 -16.17
C SER A 125 -12.31 3.34 -15.35
N PRO A 126 -13.55 3.00 -14.92
CA PRO A 126 -13.83 1.74 -14.26
C PRO A 126 -13.36 0.51 -15.06
N GLU A 127 -13.48 0.56 -16.39
CA GLU A 127 -13.05 -0.51 -17.30
C GLU A 127 -11.53 -0.62 -17.33
N GLN A 128 -10.81 0.51 -17.32
CA GLN A 128 -9.34 0.51 -17.24
C GLN A 128 -8.85 -0.07 -15.91
N ILE A 129 -9.53 0.22 -14.79
CA ILE A 129 -9.21 -0.36 -13.48
C ILE A 129 -9.48 -1.87 -13.48
N GLN A 130 -10.61 -2.32 -14.03
CA GLN A 130 -10.93 -3.74 -14.13
C GLN A 130 -9.91 -4.48 -15.00
N LYS A 131 -9.52 -3.91 -16.14
CA LYS A 131 -8.50 -4.48 -17.02
C LYS A 131 -7.14 -4.58 -16.33
N LEU A 132 -6.74 -3.53 -15.60
CA LEU A 132 -5.52 -3.50 -14.79
C LEU A 132 -5.48 -4.65 -13.78
N LEU A 133 -6.59 -4.89 -13.08
CA LEU A 133 -6.69 -5.95 -12.08
C LEU A 133 -6.77 -7.34 -12.69
N ALA A 134 -7.52 -7.52 -13.78
CA ALA A 134 -7.63 -8.80 -14.48
C ALA A 134 -6.27 -9.26 -15.03
N GLU A 135 -5.50 -8.35 -15.62
CA GLU A 135 -4.16 -8.66 -16.13
C GLU A 135 -3.19 -8.98 -14.98
N ALA A 136 -3.28 -8.25 -13.87
CA ALA A 136 -2.46 -8.51 -12.68
C ALA A 136 -2.75 -9.91 -12.09
N GLN A 137 -4.02 -10.32 -12.02
CA GLN A 137 -4.42 -11.66 -11.58
C GLN A 137 -3.91 -12.76 -12.52
N ALA A 138 -4.00 -12.55 -13.84
CA ALA A 138 -3.52 -13.53 -14.83
C ALA A 138 -2.00 -13.74 -14.81
N LYS A 139 -1.23 -12.73 -14.37
CA LYS A 139 0.24 -12.76 -14.35
C LYS A 139 0.85 -13.48 -13.15
N GLY A 140 0.08 -13.82 -12.12
CA GLY A 140 0.54 -14.57 -10.95
C GLY A 140 1.83 -14.01 -10.33
N ALA A 141 2.97 -14.68 -10.57
CA ALA A 141 4.29 -14.31 -10.05
C ALA A 141 4.85 -12.97 -10.57
N GLY A 142 4.35 -12.45 -11.71
CA GLY A 142 4.84 -11.21 -12.33
C GLY A 142 4.51 -9.92 -11.56
N ILE A 143 3.66 -10.01 -10.53
CA ILE A 143 3.23 -8.88 -9.69
C ILE A 143 3.73 -8.99 -8.25
N ALA A 144 4.74 -9.81 -7.95
CA ALA A 144 5.17 -10.09 -6.56
C ALA A 144 5.50 -8.84 -5.73
N ALA A 145 5.92 -7.74 -6.36
CA ALA A 145 6.14 -6.47 -5.68
C ALA A 145 4.84 -5.74 -5.30
N ASP A 146 3.76 -5.95 -6.06
CA ASP A 146 2.48 -5.26 -5.94
C ASP A 146 1.34 -6.18 -5.50
N GLN A 147 1.61 -7.42 -5.11
CA GLN A 147 0.60 -8.42 -4.76
C GLN A 147 -0.38 -7.91 -3.68
N VAL A 148 0.15 -7.29 -2.62
CA VAL A 148 -0.63 -6.68 -1.54
C VAL A 148 -1.46 -5.50 -2.07
N SER A 149 -0.86 -4.60 -2.83
CA SER A 149 -1.55 -3.46 -3.43
C SER A 149 -2.67 -3.87 -4.38
N VAL A 150 -2.43 -4.87 -5.24
CA VAL A 150 -3.42 -5.42 -6.17
C VAL A 150 -4.54 -6.14 -5.41
N GLY A 151 -4.21 -6.92 -4.38
CA GLY A 151 -5.20 -7.54 -3.49
C GLY A 151 -6.10 -6.51 -2.83
N MET A 152 -5.52 -5.41 -2.35
CA MET A 152 -6.27 -4.30 -1.75
C MET A 152 -7.20 -3.63 -2.78
N LEU A 153 -6.71 -3.35 -3.99
CA LEU A 153 -7.52 -2.77 -5.06
C LEU A 153 -8.67 -3.68 -5.47
N PHE A 154 -8.39 -4.98 -5.60
CA PHE A 154 -9.41 -5.97 -5.90
C PHE A 154 -10.49 -6.02 -4.82
N ALA A 155 -10.10 -6.08 -3.54
CA ALA A 155 -11.03 -6.12 -2.43
C ALA A 155 -11.99 -4.91 -2.46
N LEU A 156 -11.45 -3.70 -2.64
CA LEU A 156 -12.23 -2.46 -2.74
C LEU A 156 -13.22 -2.43 -3.90
N GLN A 157 -12.85 -3.01 -5.06
CA GLN A 157 -13.74 -3.11 -6.23
C GLN A 157 -14.83 -4.18 -6.03
N ALA A 158 -14.51 -5.24 -5.28
CA ALA A 158 -15.40 -6.37 -5.05
C ALA A 158 -16.43 -6.11 -3.94
N GLU A 159 -16.19 -5.21 -2.98
CA GLU A 159 -17.02 -5.07 -1.78
C GLU A 159 -18.54 -5.03 -2.00
N GLY A 160 -19.03 -4.21 -2.94
CA GLY A 160 -20.47 -4.06 -3.18
C GLY A 160 -21.07 -5.08 -4.15
N ARG A 161 -20.27 -5.88 -4.84
CA ARG A 161 -20.73 -6.82 -5.88
C ARG A 161 -20.48 -8.29 -5.51
N GLN A 162 -19.35 -8.55 -4.87
CA GLN A 162 -18.85 -9.86 -4.48
C GLN A 162 -18.24 -9.76 -3.08
N PRO A 163 -19.06 -9.56 -2.04
CA PRO A 163 -18.56 -9.27 -0.69
C PRO A 163 -17.68 -10.39 -0.14
N GLN A 164 -17.97 -11.65 -0.46
CA GLN A 164 -17.12 -12.77 -0.03
C GLN A 164 -15.73 -12.74 -0.68
N ALA A 165 -15.65 -12.46 -1.98
CA ALA A 165 -14.36 -12.31 -2.66
C ALA A 165 -13.54 -11.14 -2.11
N ALA A 166 -14.21 -10.05 -1.69
CA ALA A 166 -13.56 -8.93 -1.02
C ALA A 166 -13.03 -9.31 0.37
N ILE A 167 -13.81 -10.07 1.17
CA ILE A 167 -13.39 -10.59 2.48
C ILE A 167 -12.12 -11.44 2.32
N ASP A 168 -12.11 -12.37 1.38
CA ASP A 168 -10.98 -13.27 1.15
C ASP A 168 -9.73 -12.49 0.70
N ALA A 169 -9.92 -11.50 -0.18
CA ALA A 169 -8.84 -10.64 -0.62
C ALA A 169 -8.26 -9.78 0.52
N TYR A 170 -9.11 -9.23 1.41
CA TYR A 170 -8.62 -8.51 2.58
C TYR A 170 -7.85 -9.40 3.56
N ARG A 171 -8.29 -10.64 3.78
CA ARG A 171 -7.55 -11.62 4.57
C ARG A 171 -6.16 -11.88 3.98
N GLN A 172 -6.10 -12.10 2.66
CA GLN A 172 -4.82 -12.28 1.95
C GLN A 172 -3.91 -11.05 2.09
N VAL A 173 -4.45 -9.83 2.02
CA VAL A 173 -3.69 -8.60 2.24
C VAL A 173 -3.07 -8.59 3.65
N LEU A 174 -3.84 -8.90 4.69
CA LEU A 174 -3.33 -8.96 6.07
C LEU A 174 -2.23 -10.00 6.26
N ASP A 175 -2.32 -11.14 5.57
CA ASP A 175 -1.37 -12.23 5.72
C ASP A 175 -0.09 -12.04 4.88
N GLN A 176 -0.18 -11.30 3.78
CA GLN A 176 0.94 -11.07 2.84
C GLN A 176 1.68 -9.75 3.07
N ALA A 177 1.06 -8.77 3.73
CA ALA A 177 1.65 -7.47 4.04
C ALA A 177 2.78 -7.58 5.08
N LYS A 178 3.98 -7.89 4.59
CA LYS A 178 5.19 -8.14 5.41
C LYS A 178 6.29 -7.10 5.18
N LYS A 179 6.17 -6.27 4.14
CA LYS A 179 7.19 -5.28 3.78
C LYS A 179 6.80 -3.91 4.30
N GLU A 180 7.78 -3.05 4.54
CA GLU A 180 7.57 -1.67 5.00
C GLU A 180 6.59 -0.90 4.09
N ARG A 181 6.68 -1.11 2.77
CA ARG A 181 5.77 -0.49 1.79
C ARG A 181 4.30 -0.91 1.92
N ASP A 182 4.02 -2.05 2.55
CA ASP A 182 2.67 -2.61 2.71
C ASP A 182 2.00 -2.12 4.00
N VAL A 183 2.80 -1.71 5.00
CA VAL A 183 2.34 -1.27 6.32
C VAL A 183 1.23 -0.21 6.25
N PRO A 184 1.28 0.81 5.36
CA PRO A 184 0.21 1.80 5.25
C PRO A 184 -1.17 1.23 4.87
N LEU A 185 -1.22 -0.01 4.33
CA LEU A 185 -2.47 -0.66 3.93
C LEU A 185 -3.08 -1.50 5.06
N LEU A 186 -2.34 -1.83 6.12
CA LEU A 186 -2.80 -2.72 7.19
C LEU A 186 -3.98 -2.14 7.97
N VAL A 187 -3.85 -0.92 8.49
CA VAL A 187 -4.93 -0.28 9.27
C VAL A 187 -6.21 -0.13 8.45
N PRO A 188 -6.17 0.41 7.21
CA PRO A 188 -7.35 0.40 6.34
C PRO A 188 -7.95 -0.99 6.13
N THR A 189 -7.11 -2.00 5.92
CA THR A 189 -7.58 -3.38 5.69
C THR A 189 -8.35 -3.93 6.88
N TYR A 190 -7.82 -3.78 8.11
CA TYR A 190 -8.54 -4.18 9.33
C TYR A 190 -9.90 -3.50 9.47
N LEU A 191 -9.92 -2.17 9.28
CA LEU A 191 -11.14 -1.38 9.43
C LEU A 191 -12.21 -1.80 8.40
N ARG A 192 -11.81 -2.00 7.14
CA ARG A 192 -12.70 -2.42 6.05
C ARG A 192 -13.18 -3.86 6.21
N LEU A 193 -12.28 -4.78 6.54
CA LEU A 193 -12.62 -6.19 6.70
C LEU A 193 -13.64 -6.37 7.84
N ALA A 194 -13.38 -5.77 9.01
CA ALA A 194 -14.32 -5.84 10.13
C ALA A 194 -15.69 -5.23 9.76
N ASP A 195 -15.70 -4.07 9.09
CA ASP A 195 -16.94 -3.43 8.64
C ASP A 195 -17.71 -4.27 7.60
N LEU A 196 -17.02 -4.96 6.71
CA LEU A 196 -17.63 -5.83 5.70
C LEU A 196 -18.18 -7.13 6.31
N LEU A 197 -17.46 -7.74 7.25
CA LEU A 197 -17.91 -8.93 7.99
C LEU A 197 -19.19 -8.62 8.79
N GLU A 198 -19.26 -7.46 9.45
CA GLU A 198 -20.48 -7.04 10.14
C GLU A 198 -21.67 -6.87 9.19
N ARG A 199 -21.45 -6.21 8.04
CA ARG A 199 -22.50 -5.98 7.02
C ARG A 199 -23.00 -7.28 6.38
N THR A 200 -22.18 -8.32 6.35
CA THR A 200 -22.52 -9.63 5.81
C THR A 200 -23.02 -10.62 6.87
N GLY A 201 -23.19 -10.18 8.11
CA GLY A 201 -23.69 -11.00 9.22
C GLY A 201 -22.66 -11.92 9.86
N GLN A 202 -21.39 -11.87 9.46
CA GLN A 202 -20.30 -12.69 10.00
C GLN A 202 -19.73 -12.07 11.29
N GLN A 203 -20.55 -12.00 12.33
CA GLN A 203 -20.24 -11.27 13.57
C GLN A 203 -19.06 -11.87 14.35
N ALA A 204 -18.93 -13.20 14.38
CA ALA A 204 -17.83 -13.89 15.04
C ALA A 204 -16.49 -13.53 14.39
N ASP A 205 -16.40 -13.65 13.06
CA ASP A 205 -15.21 -13.28 12.29
C ASP A 205 -14.90 -11.79 12.44
N ALA A 206 -15.91 -10.91 12.46
CA ALA A 206 -15.72 -9.48 12.69
C ALA A 206 -15.08 -9.21 14.08
N LEU A 207 -15.49 -9.96 15.10
CA LEU A 207 -14.92 -9.87 16.45
C LEU A 207 -13.47 -10.32 16.45
N GLU A 208 -13.15 -11.45 15.81
CA GLU A 208 -11.79 -11.96 15.70
C GLU A 208 -10.86 -10.95 15.01
N VAL A 209 -11.28 -10.37 13.88
CA VAL A 209 -10.52 -9.34 13.17
C VAL A 209 -10.32 -8.10 14.04
N THR A 210 -11.34 -7.72 14.81
CA THR A 210 -11.27 -6.59 15.74
C THR A 210 -10.28 -6.84 16.87
N ASP A 211 -10.28 -8.05 17.43
CA ASP A 211 -9.34 -8.47 18.47
C ASP A 211 -7.90 -8.52 17.95
N ARG A 212 -7.69 -9.07 16.74
CA ARG A 212 -6.37 -9.08 16.09
C ARG A 212 -5.84 -7.67 15.87
N PHE A 213 -6.68 -6.73 15.45
CA PHE A 213 -6.30 -5.32 15.31
C PHE A 213 -5.88 -4.70 16.65
N LEU A 214 -6.71 -4.82 17.68
CA LEU A 214 -6.43 -4.21 19.00
C LEU A 214 -5.19 -4.83 19.66
N SER A 215 -4.97 -6.13 19.47
CA SER A 215 -3.75 -6.81 19.93
C SER A 215 -2.51 -6.36 19.15
N ALA A 216 -2.59 -6.26 17.82
CA ALA A 216 -1.47 -5.80 17.00
C ALA A 216 -1.02 -4.36 17.31
N TYR A 217 -1.94 -3.53 17.79
CA TYR A 217 -1.69 -2.12 18.10
C TYR A 217 -1.90 -1.77 19.58
N SER A 218 -1.77 -2.74 20.49
CA SER A 218 -1.79 -2.50 21.94
C SER A 218 -0.50 -1.78 22.35
N GLY A 219 -0.45 -0.47 22.14
CA GLY A 219 0.68 0.35 22.54
C GLY A 219 0.79 0.42 24.07
N LYS A 220 2.00 0.30 24.60
CA LYS A 220 2.28 0.67 26.00
C LYS A 220 2.32 2.20 26.10
N PRO A 221 1.76 2.80 27.17
CA PRO A 221 1.89 4.23 27.41
C PRO A 221 3.36 4.66 27.38
N GLY A 222 3.68 5.74 26.66
CA GLY A 222 5.04 6.30 26.58
C GLY A 222 5.96 5.71 25.50
N VAL A 223 5.52 4.71 24.72
CA VAL A 223 6.30 4.20 23.57
C VAL A 223 5.88 4.94 22.29
N PRO A 224 6.83 5.53 21.53
CA PRO A 224 6.53 6.12 20.22
C PRO A 224 5.86 5.11 19.31
N GLN A 225 4.71 5.48 18.75
CA GLN A 225 3.98 4.57 17.87
C GLN A 225 4.75 4.39 16.55
N PRO A 226 4.72 3.19 15.95
CA PRO A 226 5.34 2.96 14.66
C PRO A 226 4.71 3.89 13.61
N ALA A 227 5.50 4.22 12.58
CA ALA A 227 4.97 4.93 11.41
C ALA A 227 3.75 4.17 10.87
N HIS A 228 2.69 4.91 10.54
CA HIS A 228 1.39 4.36 10.09
C HIS A 228 0.61 3.53 11.12
N ALA A 229 0.89 3.70 12.43
CA ALA A 229 0.00 3.24 13.48
C ALA A 229 -1.41 3.85 13.35
N PRO A 230 -2.46 3.15 13.85
CA PRO A 230 -3.81 3.70 13.83
C PRO A 230 -3.89 4.99 14.64
N THR A 231 -4.80 5.88 14.26
CA THR A 231 -5.12 7.07 15.05
C THR A 231 -5.83 6.68 16.35
N GLU A 232 -5.91 7.62 17.29
CA GLU A 232 -6.71 7.42 18.50
C GLU A 232 -8.18 7.17 18.16
N ASP A 233 -8.77 7.94 17.24
CA ASP A 233 -10.15 7.73 16.78
C ASP A 233 -10.36 6.33 16.20
N GLN A 234 -9.41 5.81 15.41
CA GLN A 234 -9.48 4.47 14.83
C GLN A 234 -9.40 3.38 15.90
N ARG A 235 -8.55 3.56 16.92
CA ARG A 235 -8.48 2.65 18.08
C ARG A 235 -9.77 2.67 18.88
N THR A 236 -10.27 3.85 19.21
CA THR A 236 -11.53 4.03 19.95
C THR A 236 -12.69 3.40 19.19
N PHE A 237 -12.77 3.63 17.88
CA PHE A 237 -13.77 3.02 17.02
C PHE A 237 -13.72 1.49 17.08
N MET A 238 -12.54 0.88 16.98
CA MET A 238 -12.38 -0.57 17.04
C MET A 238 -12.68 -1.14 18.44
N SER A 239 -12.32 -0.42 19.51
CA SER A 239 -12.68 -0.80 20.89
C SER A 239 -14.19 -0.79 21.11
N LEU A 240 -14.90 0.24 20.64
CA LEU A 240 -16.35 0.31 20.71
C LEU A 240 -17.02 -0.81 19.90
N ARG A 241 -16.50 -1.09 18.69
CA ARG A 241 -16.93 -2.21 17.86
C ARG A 241 -16.79 -3.56 18.59
N LYS A 242 -15.65 -3.81 19.26
CA LYS A 242 -15.45 -5.03 20.07
C LYS A 242 -16.53 -5.19 21.13
N THR A 243 -16.77 -4.15 21.93
CA THR A 243 -17.79 -4.18 22.99
C THR A 243 -19.18 -4.51 22.44
N ARG A 244 -19.55 -3.90 21.31
CA ARG A 244 -20.81 -4.20 20.63
C ARG A 244 -20.88 -5.66 20.17
N LEU A 245 -19.85 -6.15 19.48
CA LEU A 245 -19.83 -7.51 18.93
C LEU A 245 -19.86 -8.59 20.03
N MET A 246 -19.15 -8.37 21.14
CA MET A 246 -19.21 -9.26 22.31
C MET A 246 -20.61 -9.31 22.94
N ALA A 247 -21.34 -8.19 22.95
CA ALA A 247 -22.70 -8.15 23.46
C ALA A 247 -23.69 -8.92 22.56
N VAL A 248 -23.45 -8.92 21.25
CA VAL A 248 -24.27 -9.68 20.29
C VAL A 248 -23.96 -11.17 20.35
N ALA A 249 -22.68 -11.56 20.44
CA ALA A 249 -22.25 -12.97 20.48
C ALA A 249 -22.68 -13.74 21.76
N ARG A 250 -23.15 -13.02 22.79
CA ARG A 250 -23.68 -13.61 24.04
C ARG A 250 -25.19 -13.88 24.01
N ARG A 251 -25.88 -13.44 22.95
CA ARG A 251 -27.30 -13.70 22.74
C ARG A 251 -27.50 -14.90 21.83
#